data_AF-A0A5B7GFD8-F1
#
_entry.id   AF-A0A5B7GFD8-F1
#
_cell.length_a   1.000
_cell.length_b   1.000
_cell.length_c   1.000
_cell.angle_alpha   90.00
_cell.angle_beta   90.00
_cell.angle_gamma   90.00
#
_symmetry.space_group_name_H-M   'P 1'
#
loop_
_entity.id
_entity.type
_entity.pdbx_description
1 polymer ?
#
loop_
_entity_poly.entity_id
_entity_poly.type
_entity_poly.pdbx_seq_one_letter_code
_entity_poly.pdbx_strand_id
1 'polypeptide(L)'
;MESLFVISSDFCHWGQRFRYTYYDRSVGEIWQSIQKLDKQGMNLIETLNPSAFTEYLKKYGNTICGRHPIGVLLNVSGGGGGGGGGG
;
A
#
# COMPACT_ATOMS: atom_id res chain seq x y z
N MET A 1 -2.28 7.43 -29.46
CA MET A 1 -1.04 7.61 -28.68
C MET A 1 -1.20 6.73 -27.46
N GLU A 2 -0.26 5.83 -27.20
CA GLU A 2 -0.28 4.97 -26.02
C GLU A 2 0.66 5.54 -24.96
N SER A 3 0.32 5.34 -23.69
CA SER A 3 1.10 5.81 -22.56
C SER A 3 1.36 4.66 -21.60
N LEU A 4 2.61 4.53 -21.14
CA LEU A 4 3.03 3.59 -20.11
C LEU A 4 3.32 4.37 -18.82
N PHE A 5 2.73 3.93 -17.72
CA PHE A 5 3.02 4.45 -16.40
C PHE A 5 3.89 3.44 -15.63
N VAL A 6 5.07 3.89 -15.19
CA VAL A 6 5.96 3.10 -14.32
C VAL A 6 5.96 3.73 -12.94
N ILE A 7 5.54 2.96 -11.93
CA ILE A 7 5.56 3.40 -10.53
C ILE A 7 6.72 2.71 -9.82
N SER A 8 7.69 3.49 -9.36
CA SER A 8 8.81 2.99 -8.54
C SER A 8 8.47 3.13 -7.07
N SER A 9 8.60 2.04 -6.30
CA SER A 9 8.36 2.05 -4.86
C SER A 9 9.08 0.91 -4.17
N ASP A 10 9.80 1.25 -3.09
CA ASP A 10 10.14 0.30 -2.04
C ASP A 10 8.95 0.11 -1.08
N PHE A 11 8.90 -1.06 -0.44
CA PHE A 11 7.89 -1.44 0.55
C PHE A 11 8.40 -1.18 2.00
N CYS A 12 8.19 -2.09 2.96
CA CYS A 12 8.49 -1.82 4.36
C CYS A 12 9.97 -1.49 4.61
N HIS A 13 10.19 -0.35 5.26
CA HIS A 13 11.46 0.09 5.82
C HIS A 13 11.38 -0.11 7.33
N TRP A 14 11.66 -1.33 7.75
CA TRP A 14 11.54 -1.73 9.14
C TRP A 14 12.82 -1.44 9.93
N GLY A 15 12.67 -0.90 11.15
CA GLY A 15 13.74 -0.75 12.13
C GLY A 15 13.73 0.60 12.84
N GLN A 16 14.52 0.67 13.92
CA GLN A 16 14.65 1.89 14.75
C GLN A 16 15.13 3.09 13.92
N ARG A 17 16.04 2.88 12.97
CA ARG A 17 16.52 3.93 12.04
C ARG A 17 15.38 4.59 11.25
N PHE A 18 14.32 3.83 10.95
CA PHE A 18 13.16 4.31 10.20
C PHE A 18 12.00 4.72 11.11
N ARG A 19 12.16 4.61 12.43
CA ARG A 19 11.11 4.84 13.44
C ARG A 19 9.84 4.01 13.18
N TYR A 20 10.03 2.80 12.63
CA TYR A 20 8.93 1.90 12.30
C TYR A 20 9.29 0.48 12.68
N THR A 21 8.65 -0.06 13.71
CA THR A 21 8.93 -1.40 14.24
C THR A 21 7.65 -2.18 14.51
N TYR A 22 6.62 -2.01 13.65
CA TYR A 22 5.41 -2.82 13.73
C TYR A 22 5.77 -4.30 13.67
N TYR A 23 5.21 -5.10 14.58
CA TYR A 23 5.51 -6.52 14.68
C TYR A 23 4.30 -7.30 15.20
N ASP A 24 3.73 -8.12 14.32
CA ASP A 24 2.67 -9.07 14.64
C ASP A 24 3.29 -10.39 15.14
N ARG A 25 3.39 -10.52 16.47
CA ARG A 25 3.97 -11.70 17.15
C ARG A 25 3.23 -13.01 16.85
N SER A 26 1.98 -12.95 16.38
CA SER A 26 1.20 -14.15 16.06
C SER A 26 1.67 -14.83 14.77
N VAL A 27 2.47 -14.15 13.95
CA VAL A 27 2.89 -14.59 12.61
C VAL A 27 4.19 -15.39 12.65
N GLY A 28 4.92 -15.31 13.77
CA GLY A 28 6.25 -15.89 13.92
C GLY A 28 7.32 -14.80 14.01
N GLU A 29 8.43 -14.97 13.31
CA GLU A 29 9.59 -14.09 13.35
C GLU A 29 9.31 -12.69 12.73
N ILE A 30 10.15 -11.71 13.05
CA ILE A 30 10.01 -10.32 12.57
C ILE A 30 9.90 -10.25 11.05
N TRP A 31 10.74 -10.98 10.33
CA TRP A 31 10.72 -10.98 8.85
C TRP A 31 9.41 -11.55 8.29
N GLN A 32 8.78 -12.50 8.98
CA GLN A 32 7.48 -13.06 8.57
C GLN A 32 6.36 -12.04 8.77
N SER A 33 6.40 -11.29 9.87
CA SER A 33 5.49 -10.16 10.10
C SER A 33 5.66 -9.08 9.03
N ILE A 34 6.90 -8.73 8.66
CA ILE A 34 7.18 -7.76 7.60
C ILE A 34 6.66 -8.28 6.26
N GLN A 35 6.98 -9.52 5.90
CA GLN A 35 6.53 -10.15 4.66
C GLN A 35 5.00 -10.22 4.57
N LYS A 36 4.31 -10.58 5.66
CA LYS A 36 2.84 -10.58 5.72
C LYS A 36 2.28 -9.19 5.50
N LEU A 37 2.85 -8.18 6.16
CA LEU A 37 2.42 -6.80 6.05
C LEU A 37 2.59 -6.27 4.61
N ASP A 38 3.72 -6.55 3.98
CA ASP A 38 3.99 -6.12 2.60
C ASP A 38 3.10 -6.85 1.59
N LYS A 39 2.93 -8.17 1.72
CA LYS A 39 1.99 -8.94 0.90
C LYS A 39 0.57 -8.40 1.03
N GLN A 40 0.13 -8.02 2.23
CA GLN A 40 -1.19 -7.42 2.41
C GLN A 40 -1.32 -6.12 1.61
N GLY A 41 -0.29 -5.26 1.60
CA GLY A 41 -0.27 -4.05 0.79
C GLY A 41 -0.30 -4.35 -0.72
N MET A 42 0.51 -5.30 -1.19
CA MET A 42 0.53 -5.74 -2.59
C MET A 42 -0.82 -6.30 -3.05
N ASN A 43 -1.41 -7.20 -2.27
CA ASN A 43 -2.71 -7.79 -2.56
C ASN A 43 -3.79 -6.71 -2.69
N LEU A 44 -3.76 -5.67 -1.85
CA LEU A 44 -4.71 -4.56 -1.96
C LEU A 44 -4.52 -3.72 -3.22
N ILE A 45 -3.26 -3.51 -3.65
CA ILE A 45 -2.96 -2.83 -4.92
C ILE A 45 -3.54 -3.63 -6.10
N GLU A 46 -3.42 -4.97 -6.08
CA GLU A 46 -3.97 -5.85 -7.11
C GLU A 46 -5.50 -5.79 -7.20
N THR A 47 -6.20 -5.42 -6.12
CA THR A 47 -7.66 -5.23 -6.15
C THR A 47 -8.13 -3.95 -6.86
N LEU A 48 -7.21 -3.05 -7.21
CA LEU A 48 -7.50 -1.73 -7.79
C LEU A 48 -8.45 -0.87 -6.94
N ASN A 49 -8.53 -1.12 -5.63
CA ASN A 49 -9.39 -0.39 -4.70
C ASN A 49 -8.60 0.67 -3.91
N PRO A 50 -8.68 1.96 -4.26
CA PRO A 50 -7.92 3.02 -3.59
C PRO A 50 -8.31 3.20 -2.13
N SER A 51 -9.58 3.00 -1.78
CA SER A 51 -10.08 3.12 -0.40
C SER A 51 -9.50 2.03 0.49
N ALA A 52 -9.47 0.78 0.01
CA ALA A 52 -8.92 -0.33 0.78
C ALA A 52 -7.42 -0.17 1.04
N PHE A 53 -6.66 0.30 0.05
CA PHE A 53 -5.24 0.62 0.22
C PHE A 53 -5.02 1.78 1.21
N THR A 54 -5.87 2.81 1.16
CA THR A 54 -5.82 3.95 2.08
C THR A 54 -6.08 3.52 3.53
N GLU A 55 -7.09 2.68 3.76
CA GLU A 55 -7.40 2.16 5.10
C GLU A 55 -6.29 1.27 5.65
N TYR A 56 -5.63 0.49 4.79
CA TYR A 56 -4.43 -0.26 5.16
C TYR A 56 -3.28 0.66 5.61
N LEU A 57 -2.99 1.72 4.87
CA LEU A 57 -1.94 2.68 5.24
C LEU A 57 -2.26 3.37 6.57
N LYS A 58 -3.52 3.75 6.81
CA LYS A 58 -3.97 4.33 8.08
C LYS A 58 -3.82 3.35 9.24
N LYS A 59 -4.21 2.08 9.03
CA LYS A 59 -4.21 1.06 10.08
C LYS A 59 -2.80 0.67 10.53
N TYR A 60 -1.90 0.45 9.58
CA TYR A 60 -0.58 -0.11 9.88
C TYR A 60 0.56 0.90 9.81
N GLY A 61 0.37 2.03 9.13
CA GLY A 61 1.44 3.01 8.91
C GLY A 61 2.63 2.44 8.15
N ASN A 62 2.45 1.40 7.32
CA ASN A 62 3.56 0.77 6.59
C ASN A 62 4.31 1.83 5.78
N THR A 63 5.64 1.81 5.85
CA THR A 63 6.52 2.86 5.31
C THR A 63 6.78 2.71 3.81
N ILE A 64 5.74 2.41 3.04
CA ILE A 64 5.82 2.31 1.58
C ILE A 64 6.15 3.71 1.02
N CYS A 65 7.26 3.81 0.29
CA CYS A 65 7.77 5.11 -0.19
C CYS A 65 6.91 5.68 -1.33
N GLY A 66 6.46 4.82 -2.25
CA GLY A 66 5.61 5.18 -3.37
C GLY A 66 4.11 5.17 -3.06
N ARG A 67 3.69 5.26 -1.80
CA ARG A 67 2.26 5.21 -1.43
C ARG A 67 1.39 6.26 -2.15
N HIS A 68 1.93 7.44 -2.44
CA HIS A 68 1.21 8.49 -3.16
C HIS A 68 1.06 8.19 -4.66
N PRO A 69 2.14 7.91 -5.43
CA PRO A 69 1.99 7.54 -6.84
C PRO A 69 1.19 6.24 -7.05
N ILE A 70 1.29 5.26 -6.13
CA ILE A 70 0.41 4.08 -6.12
C ILE A 70 -1.05 4.51 -5.95
N GLY A 71 -1.34 5.40 -4.99
CA GLY A 71 -2.69 5.92 -4.77
C GLY A 71 -3.27 6.63 -6.00
N VAL A 72 -2.46 7.42 -6.71
CA VAL A 72 -2.88 8.05 -7.98
C VAL A 72 -3.22 6.99 -9.02
N LEU A 73 -2.35 5.99 -9.22
CA LEU A 73 -2.59 4.90 -10.16
C LEU A 73 -3.89 4.15 -9.83
N LEU A 74 -4.12 3.82 -8.56
CA LEU A 74 -5.34 3.12 -8.13
C LEU A 74 -6.62 3.94 -8.40
N ASN A 75 -6.57 5.26 -8.25
CA ASN A 75 -7.71 6.12 -8.59
C ASN A 75 -7.96 6.20 -10.11
N VAL A 76 -6.90 6.14 -10.92
CA VAL A 76 -7.02 6.10 -12.38
C VAL A 76 -7.55 4.74 -12.86
N SER A 77 -7.07 3.63 -12.29
CA SER A 77 -7.41 2.27 -12.72
C SER A 77 -8.71 1.73 -12.11
N GLY A 78 -9.03 2.10 -10.86
CA GLY A 78 -10.26 1.71 -10.17
C GLY A 78 -11.48 2.56 -10.55
N GLY A 79 -11.29 3.66 -11.28
CA GLY A 79 -12.30 4.64 -11.66
C GLY A 79 -13.12 4.31 -12.92
N GLY A 80 -13.13 3.05 -13.37
CA GLY A 80 -13.98 2.60 -14.48
C GLY A 80 -15.46 2.35 -14.10
N GLY A 81 -15.83 2.52 -12.82
CA GLY A 81 -17.21 2.33 -12.37
C GLY A 81 -17.51 3.10 -11.09
N GLY A 82 -18.10 4.29 -11.23
CA GLY A 82 -18.76 5.00 -10.14
C GLY A 82 -18.23 6.40 -9.88
N GLY A 83 -18.75 7.37 -10.63
CA GLY A 83 -18.75 8.76 -10.19
C GLY A 83 -19.68 8.96 -8.99
N GLY A 84 -19.38 9.98 -8.19
CA GLY A 84 -20.15 10.46 -7.04
C GLY A 84 -19.27 10.43 -5.79
N GLY A 85 -18.82 11.53 -5.21
CA GLY A 85 -19.28 12.91 -5.25
C GLY A 85 -18.88 13.48 -3.88
N GLY A 86 -18.22 14.63 -3.87
CA GLY A 86 -17.75 15.26 -2.64
C GLY A 86 -18.90 15.67 -1.72
N GLY A 87 -18.57 15.71 -0.44
CA GLY A 87 -19.34 16.24 0.68
C GLY A 87 -18.48 16.20 1.93
#